data_AF-A0A0N1HCR0-F1
#
_entry.id   AF-A0A0N1HCR0-F1
#
_cell.length_a   1.000
_cell.length_b   1.000
_cell.length_c   1.000
_cell.angle_alpha   90.00
_cell.angle_beta   90.00
_cell.angle_gamma   90.00
#
_symmetry.space_group_name_H-M   'P 1'
#
loop_
_entity.id
_entity.type
_entity.pdbx_description
1 polymer ?
#
loop_
_entity_poly.entity_id
_entity_poly.type
_entity_poly.pdbx_seq_one_letter_code
_entity_poly.pdbx_strand_id
1 'polypeptide(L)'
;MSSRPTNSTADTTEAADTTGASGATGAERTVRERSGHLFPGQGDFSVGALTRALGADRSGVLRAAVREVFAEVDAVAVERELPPLGPWLLGPAPPTGRDLAQAPTGTPQLALYGVSLAVHRALVRSRGAPRVLVGVSFGEIAALTAAGAFTVSGGARVAHDLARVLVTSCPGGLTLLSCPEATAHGLFRAASAPEAVVGVVNDDRSVVAAGPLAALTRVEKTAADAGITAVRLHLPFASHHPALHAPAQEFAAAVRPYGQRKLAVPVHSAVAGRAYTDADDLAARLADCLTRPARVPDALRRAAGHGDGRVGALFEAGTGAALASGARATLPGTTVHAPLAEPGFPW
;
A
#
# COMPACT_ATOMS: atom_id res chain seq x y z
N MET A 1 65.78 -27.78 25.55
CA MET A 1 65.72 -28.73 24.40
C MET A 1 65.25 -27.94 23.19
N SER A 2 66.12 -27.90 22.15
CA SER A 2 65.92 -27.45 20.75
C SER A 2 65.13 -26.17 20.49
N SER A 3 65.77 -25.03 20.22
CA SER A 3 66.48 -24.62 18.98
C SER A 3 65.58 -23.87 17.99
N ARG A 4 66.10 -22.72 17.57
CA ARG A 4 65.45 -21.55 16.97
C ARG A 4 65.54 -21.62 15.40
N PRO A 5 65.25 -20.54 14.63
CA PRO A 5 64.24 -20.44 13.57
C PRO A 5 64.82 -20.38 12.12
N THR A 6 63.97 -20.41 11.09
CA THR A 6 64.28 -20.03 9.69
C THR A 6 62.97 -19.83 8.91
N ASN A 7 62.83 -19.05 7.84
CA ASN A 7 63.45 -17.86 7.29
C ASN A 7 62.49 -17.43 6.16
N SER A 8 62.53 -16.14 5.83
CA SER A 8 61.82 -15.49 4.72
C SER A 8 62.23 -16.05 3.34
N THR A 9 61.26 -16.15 2.41
CA THR A 9 61.41 -15.70 1.00
C THR A 9 60.04 -15.57 0.33
N ALA A 10 59.81 -14.42 -0.28
CA ALA A 10 58.77 -14.20 -1.27
C ALA A 10 59.10 -14.97 -2.57
N ASP A 11 58.09 -15.54 -3.23
CA ASP A 11 57.98 -15.40 -4.67
C ASP A 11 56.54 -15.55 -5.14
N THR A 12 56.26 -14.78 -6.17
CA THR A 12 55.05 -14.57 -6.92
C THR A 12 54.55 -15.82 -7.65
N THR A 13 53.23 -16.01 -7.68
CA THR A 13 52.57 -16.45 -8.92
C THR A 13 51.10 -16.07 -8.89
N GLU A 14 50.82 -15.13 -9.77
CA GLU A 14 49.55 -14.71 -10.34
C GLU A 14 48.84 -15.92 -10.98
N ALA A 15 47.59 -16.17 -10.60
CA ALA A 15 46.63 -16.88 -11.44
C ALA A 15 45.22 -16.44 -11.04
N ALA A 16 44.62 -15.65 -11.94
CA ALA A 16 43.26 -15.17 -11.90
C ALA A 16 42.25 -16.32 -11.81
N ASP A 17 41.19 -16.12 -11.04
CA ASP A 17 39.88 -16.64 -11.44
C ASP A 17 38.78 -15.62 -11.10
N THR A 18 38.71 -14.62 -11.98
CA THR A 18 37.53 -13.80 -12.19
C THR A 18 36.63 -14.51 -13.20
N THR A 19 35.50 -15.09 -12.79
CA THR A 19 34.32 -15.17 -13.66
C THR A 19 33.05 -15.35 -12.83
N GLY A 20 32.06 -14.46 -13.04
CA GLY A 20 30.68 -14.70 -12.62
C GLY A 20 29.86 -13.52 -12.08
N ALA A 21 30.42 -12.30 -11.97
CA ALA A 21 29.61 -11.11 -11.69
C ALA A 21 29.16 -10.47 -13.00
N SER A 22 28.02 -10.92 -13.53
CA SER A 22 27.33 -10.31 -14.67
C SER A 22 26.98 -8.85 -14.33
N GLY A 23 27.40 -7.95 -15.23
CA GLY A 23 27.53 -6.52 -14.99
C GLY A 23 26.20 -5.79 -14.86
N ALA A 24 25.96 -5.24 -13.67
CA ALA A 24 25.09 -4.09 -13.49
C ALA A 24 25.96 -2.82 -13.56
N THR A 25 25.59 -1.88 -14.42
CA THR A 25 26.25 -0.58 -14.51
C THR A 25 26.20 0.16 -13.17
N GLY A 26 27.14 1.08 -12.91
CA GLY A 26 27.14 1.88 -11.68
C GLY A 26 25.81 2.64 -11.42
N ALA A 27 25.07 2.94 -12.49
CA ALA A 27 23.72 3.50 -12.45
C ALA A 27 22.67 2.49 -11.94
N GLU A 28 22.70 1.23 -12.38
CA GLU A 28 21.81 0.17 -11.91
C GLU A 28 22.05 -0.21 -10.44
N ARG A 29 23.31 -0.12 -9.98
CA ARG A 29 23.65 -0.29 -8.56
C ARG A 29 23.08 0.85 -7.69
N THR A 30 23.09 2.09 -8.18
CA THR A 30 22.50 3.25 -7.48
C THR A 30 20.96 3.30 -7.48
N VAL A 31 20.29 2.62 -8.42
CA VAL A 31 18.82 2.49 -8.45
C VAL A 31 18.35 1.38 -7.49
N ARG A 32 19.12 0.28 -7.34
CA ARG A 32 18.86 -0.79 -6.36
C ARG A 32 18.82 -0.27 -4.91
N GLU A 33 19.58 0.76 -4.57
CA GLU A 33 19.74 1.25 -3.19
C GLU A 33 18.85 2.46 -2.85
N ARG A 34 17.98 2.91 -3.76
CA ARG A 34 17.20 4.15 -3.62
C ARG A 34 15.74 4.00 -4.06
N SER A 35 15.12 2.85 -3.83
CA SER A 35 13.70 2.66 -4.12
C SER A 35 12.79 3.09 -2.96
N GLY A 36 11.55 3.45 -3.27
CA GLY A 36 10.46 3.55 -2.31
C GLY A 36 9.29 2.67 -2.74
N HIS A 37 8.61 2.03 -1.79
CA HIS A 37 7.43 1.21 -2.09
C HIS A 37 6.15 1.94 -1.63
N LEU A 38 5.16 2.01 -2.52
CA LEU A 38 3.90 2.73 -2.33
C LEU A 38 2.77 1.72 -2.08
N PHE A 39 2.05 1.84 -0.97
CA PHE A 39 0.94 0.96 -0.60
C PHE A 39 -0.39 1.70 -0.78
N PRO A 40 -1.16 1.39 -1.84
CA PRO A 40 -2.40 2.07 -2.15
C PRO A 40 -3.53 1.72 -1.17
N GLY A 41 -4.56 2.56 -1.14
CA GLY A 41 -5.79 2.31 -0.37
C GLY A 41 -6.65 1.17 -0.93
N GLN A 42 -7.83 0.94 -0.34
CA GLN A 42 -8.63 -0.25 -0.61
C GLN A 42 -9.08 -0.38 -2.08
N GLY A 43 -9.28 0.76 -2.78
CA GLY A 43 -9.30 0.87 -4.25
C GLY A 43 -10.10 -0.18 -5.04
N ASP A 44 -9.84 -0.25 -6.34
CA ASP A 44 -10.30 -1.37 -7.18
C ASP A 44 -9.21 -2.45 -7.18
N PHE A 45 -9.40 -3.48 -6.35
CA PHE A 45 -8.50 -4.63 -6.32
C PHE A 45 -8.63 -5.44 -7.62
N SER A 46 -7.59 -5.41 -8.45
CA SER A 46 -7.60 -6.10 -9.75
C SER A 46 -6.97 -7.49 -9.65
N VAL A 47 -7.79 -8.52 -9.44
CA VAL A 47 -7.33 -9.93 -9.53
C VAL A 47 -6.74 -10.22 -10.90
N GLY A 48 -7.32 -9.65 -11.97
CA GLY A 48 -6.82 -9.83 -13.32
C GLY A 48 -5.38 -9.36 -13.51
N ALA A 49 -4.98 -8.26 -12.87
CA ALA A 49 -3.59 -7.79 -12.87
C ALA A 49 -2.66 -8.79 -12.18
N LEU A 50 -3.06 -9.31 -11.02
CA LEU A 50 -2.32 -10.35 -10.31
C LEU A 50 -2.15 -11.61 -11.15
N THR A 51 -3.23 -12.15 -11.72
CA THR A 51 -3.20 -13.38 -12.53
C THR A 51 -2.30 -13.23 -13.75
N ARG A 52 -2.38 -12.09 -14.47
CA ARG A 52 -1.48 -11.82 -15.60
C ARG A 52 -0.02 -11.76 -15.17
N ALA A 53 0.28 -11.05 -14.09
CA ALA A 53 1.65 -10.96 -13.56
C ALA A 53 2.19 -12.32 -13.14
N LEU A 54 1.38 -13.15 -12.46
CA LEU A 54 1.74 -14.52 -12.08
C LEU A 54 1.94 -15.48 -13.27
N GLY A 55 1.29 -15.20 -14.41
CA GLY A 55 1.51 -15.93 -15.66
C GLY A 55 2.75 -15.46 -16.42
N ALA A 56 3.12 -14.18 -16.27
CA ALA A 56 4.32 -13.59 -16.87
C ALA A 56 5.58 -13.75 -15.99
N ASP A 57 5.43 -14.10 -14.71
CA ASP A 57 6.51 -14.30 -13.73
C ASP A 57 7.39 -15.51 -14.06
N ARG A 58 8.36 -15.31 -14.97
CA ARG A 58 9.31 -16.34 -15.38
C ARG A 58 10.31 -16.71 -14.28
N SER A 59 10.66 -15.76 -13.39
CA SER A 59 11.59 -15.99 -12.29
C SER A 59 10.92 -16.74 -11.13
N GLY A 60 9.59 -16.70 -11.03
CA GLY A 60 8.80 -17.33 -9.98
C GLY A 60 8.84 -16.57 -8.66
N VAL A 61 9.46 -15.39 -8.62
CA VAL A 61 9.69 -14.62 -7.40
C VAL A 61 8.39 -14.06 -6.82
N LEU A 62 7.49 -13.60 -7.69
CA LEU A 62 6.17 -13.11 -7.29
C LEU A 62 5.32 -14.27 -6.80
N ARG A 63 5.28 -15.38 -7.54
CA ARG A 63 4.53 -16.58 -7.15
C ARG A 63 4.99 -17.13 -5.81
N ALA A 64 6.30 -17.19 -5.56
CA ALA A 64 6.85 -17.59 -4.28
C ALA A 64 6.43 -16.64 -3.15
N ALA A 65 6.52 -15.32 -3.37
CA ALA A 65 6.11 -14.33 -2.39
C ALA A 65 4.60 -14.42 -2.05
N VAL A 66 3.73 -14.63 -3.05
CA VAL A 66 2.29 -14.82 -2.82
C VAL A 66 2.06 -16.07 -1.97
N ARG A 67 2.68 -17.21 -2.31
CA ARG A 67 2.53 -18.45 -1.52
C ARG A 67 2.91 -18.26 -0.06
N GLU A 68 4.06 -17.64 0.21
CA GLU A 68 4.55 -17.44 1.57
C GLU A 68 3.70 -16.48 2.37
N VAL A 69 3.26 -15.36 1.79
CA VAL A 69 2.40 -14.40 2.49
C VAL A 69 1.05 -15.04 2.77
N PHE A 70 0.46 -15.71 1.78
CA PHE A 70 -0.85 -16.33 1.96
C PHE A 70 -0.84 -17.54 2.89
N ALA A 71 0.30 -18.20 3.11
CA ALA A 71 0.40 -19.20 4.18
C ALA A 71 0.10 -18.59 5.57
N GLU A 72 0.55 -17.35 5.84
CA GLU A 72 0.28 -16.64 7.10
C GLU A 72 -1.10 -15.97 7.11
N VAL A 73 -1.56 -15.45 5.96
CA VAL A 73 -2.87 -14.80 5.83
C VAL A 73 -4.01 -15.82 5.89
N ASP A 74 -3.85 -17.00 5.28
CA ASP A 74 -4.88 -18.05 5.26
C ASP A 74 -5.12 -18.61 6.66
N ALA A 75 -4.09 -18.68 7.51
CA ALA A 75 -4.27 -19.03 8.92
C ALA A 75 -5.19 -18.03 9.65
N VAL A 76 -5.07 -16.73 9.31
CA VAL A 76 -5.97 -15.69 9.85
C VAL A 76 -7.34 -15.75 9.20
N ALA A 77 -7.44 -16.05 7.91
CA ALA A 77 -8.73 -16.26 7.26
C ALA A 77 -9.52 -17.37 7.98
N VAL A 78 -8.89 -18.52 8.24
CA VAL A 78 -9.50 -19.62 9.00
C VAL A 78 -9.85 -19.22 10.43
N GLU A 79 -8.96 -18.50 11.14
CA GLU A 79 -9.24 -17.93 12.47
C GLU A 79 -10.52 -17.07 12.48
N ARG A 80 -10.83 -16.42 11.35
CA ARG A 80 -11.98 -15.54 11.16
C ARG A 80 -13.14 -16.18 10.40
N GLU A 81 -13.15 -17.51 10.33
CA GLU A 81 -14.21 -18.30 9.68
C GLU A 81 -14.37 -18.00 8.17
N LEU A 82 -13.29 -17.55 7.53
CA LEU A 82 -13.20 -17.31 6.10
C LEU A 82 -12.46 -18.45 5.39
N PRO A 83 -12.83 -18.81 4.15
CA PRO A 83 -12.06 -19.75 3.35
C PRO A 83 -10.64 -19.23 3.09
N PRO A 84 -9.63 -20.13 3.01
CA PRO A 84 -8.28 -19.77 2.57
C PRO A 84 -8.28 -19.08 1.20
N LEU A 85 -7.55 -17.97 1.10
CA LEU A 85 -7.49 -17.15 -0.11
C LEU A 85 -6.35 -17.58 -1.04
N GLY A 86 -5.23 -18.07 -0.50
CA GLY A 86 -4.07 -18.50 -1.27
C GLY A 86 -4.42 -19.53 -2.36
N PRO A 87 -5.09 -20.65 -2.01
CA PRO A 87 -5.56 -21.64 -3.00
C PRO A 87 -6.50 -21.07 -4.05
N TRP A 88 -7.33 -20.09 -3.67
CA TRP A 88 -8.27 -19.44 -4.59
C TRP A 88 -7.52 -18.53 -5.57
N LEU A 89 -6.62 -17.67 -5.09
CA LEU A 89 -5.85 -16.72 -5.90
C LEU A 89 -4.82 -17.39 -6.82
N LEU A 90 -4.22 -18.51 -6.39
CA LEU A 90 -3.18 -19.22 -7.12
C LEU A 90 -3.69 -20.45 -7.89
N GLY A 91 -4.98 -20.77 -7.74
CA GLY A 91 -5.62 -21.94 -8.33
C GLY A 91 -5.80 -21.83 -9.85
N PRO A 92 -6.31 -22.90 -10.49
CA PRO A 92 -6.55 -22.93 -11.93
C PRO A 92 -7.68 -21.98 -12.39
N ALA A 93 -8.56 -21.57 -11.47
CA ALA A 93 -9.65 -20.62 -11.70
C ALA A 93 -9.65 -19.54 -10.60
N PRO A 94 -8.76 -18.53 -10.71
CA PRO A 94 -8.70 -17.44 -9.73
C PRO A 94 -9.97 -16.57 -9.77
N PRO A 95 -10.34 -15.90 -8.66
CA PRO A 95 -11.54 -15.09 -8.61
C PRO A 95 -11.53 -13.94 -9.61
N THR A 96 -12.72 -13.52 -10.03
CA THR A 96 -12.89 -12.19 -10.61
C THR A 96 -12.94 -11.13 -9.50
N GLY A 97 -12.77 -9.85 -9.87
CA GLY A 97 -12.99 -8.75 -8.92
C GLY A 97 -14.42 -8.75 -8.34
N ARG A 98 -15.41 -9.20 -9.13
CA ARG A 98 -16.80 -9.36 -8.68
C ARG A 98 -16.92 -10.45 -7.61
N ASP A 99 -16.28 -11.59 -7.82
CA ASP A 99 -16.34 -12.70 -6.86
C ASP A 99 -15.78 -12.30 -5.50
N LEU A 100 -14.65 -11.56 -5.49
CA LEU A 100 -14.12 -11.00 -4.25
C LEU A 100 -15.06 -9.95 -3.64
N ALA A 101 -15.58 -9.02 -4.44
CA ALA A 101 -16.49 -7.98 -3.93
C ALA A 101 -17.78 -8.56 -3.31
N GLN A 102 -18.20 -9.75 -3.74
CA GLN A 102 -19.35 -10.49 -3.18
C GLN A 102 -18.97 -11.47 -2.07
N ALA A 103 -17.68 -11.70 -1.83
CA ALA A 103 -17.21 -12.57 -0.77
C ALA A 103 -17.52 -11.98 0.63
N PRO A 104 -17.49 -12.81 1.70
CA PRO A 104 -17.76 -12.33 3.04
C PRO A 104 -16.83 -11.17 3.46
N THR A 105 -17.33 -10.30 4.33
CA THR A 105 -16.60 -9.13 4.85
C THR A 105 -15.21 -9.54 5.34
N GLY A 106 -14.20 -8.76 4.97
CA GLY A 106 -12.80 -9.06 5.30
C GLY A 106 -12.06 -9.82 4.19
N THR A 107 -12.76 -10.60 3.34
CA THR A 107 -12.10 -11.36 2.26
C THR A 107 -11.37 -10.46 1.27
N PRO A 108 -11.98 -9.40 0.69
CA PRO A 108 -11.26 -8.47 -0.19
C PRO A 108 -10.09 -7.77 0.50
N GLN A 109 -10.25 -7.41 1.77
CA GLN A 109 -9.24 -6.72 2.56
C GLN A 109 -8.03 -7.60 2.84
N LEU A 110 -8.25 -8.87 3.21
CA LEU A 110 -7.19 -9.86 3.35
C LEU A 110 -6.48 -10.12 2.02
N ALA A 111 -7.23 -10.24 0.92
CA ALA A 111 -6.66 -10.40 -0.41
C ALA A 111 -5.74 -9.23 -0.79
N LEU A 112 -6.24 -8.00 -0.66
CA LEU A 112 -5.48 -6.79 -0.98
C LEU A 112 -4.25 -6.63 -0.10
N TYR A 113 -4.40 -6.82 1.22
CA TYR A 113 -3.30 -6.77 2.18
C TYR A 113 -2.22 -7.82 1.83
N GLY A 114 -2.61 -9.08 1.62
CA GLY A 114 -1.70 -10.17 1.31
C GLY A 114 -0.96 -9.95 -0.01
N VAL A 115 -1.67 -9.52 -1.06
CA VAL A 115 -1.04 -9.22 -2.36
C VAL A 115 -0.08 -8.03 -2.27
N SER A 116 -0.44 -6.98 -1.53
CA SER A 116 0.44 -5.82 -1.34
C SER A 116 1.76 -6.22 -0.68
N LEU A 117 1.70 -7.07 0.35
CA LEU A 117 2.90 -7.64 0.99
C LEU A 117 3.67 -8.59 0.07
N ALA A 118 2.98 -9.40 -0.74
CA ALA A 118 3.63 -10.29 -1.69
C ALA A 118 4.41 -9.51 -2.76
N VAL A 119 3.82 -8.44 -3.30
CA VAL A 119 4.51 -7.53 -4.23
C VAL A 119 5.72 -6.88 -3.55
N HIS A 120 5.54 -6.37 -2.33
CA HIS A 120 6.66 -5.81 -1.56
C HIS A 120 7.79 -6.83 -1.38
N ARG A 121 7.50 -8.07 -0.95
CA ARG A 121 8.50 -9.14 -0.76
C ARG A 121 9.20 -9.48 -2.08
N ALA A 122 8.46 -9.58 -3.19
CA ALA A 122 9.03 -9.86 -4.50
C ALA A 122 9.95 -8.73 -4.98
N LEU A 123 9.56 -7.46 -4.79
CA LEU A 123 10.40 -6.30 -5.07
C LEU A 123 11.67 -6.30 -4.21
N VAL A 124 11.57 -6.61 -2.92
CA VAL A 124 12.76 -6.69 -2.04
C VAL A 124 13.72 -7.77 -2.52
N ARG A 125 13.22 -8.93 -2.94
CA ARG A 125 14.04 -10.03 -3.46
C ARG A 125 14.76 -9.66 -4.75
N SER A 126 14.08 -9.02 -5.69
CA SER A 126 14.68 -8.72 -6.99
C SER A 126 15.43 -7.40 -7.04
N ARG A 127 15.11 -6.43 -6.18
CA ARG A 127 15.65 -5.06 -6.25
C ARG A 127 16.32 -4.56 -4.97
N GLY A 128 16.21 -5.29 -3.86
CA GLY A 128 16.73 -4.88 -2.57
C GLY A 128 15.72 -4.13 -1.70
N ALA A 129 16.08 -3.88 -0.44
CA ALA A 129 15.21 -3.21 0.52
C ALA A 129 14.95 -1.74 0.13
N PRO A 130 13.70 -1.25 0.24
CA PRO A 130 13.40 0.15 -0.02
C PRO A 130 13.94 1.06 1.08
N ARG A 131 14.26 2.29 0.72
CA ARG A 131 14.66 3.35 1.67
C ARG A 131 13.47 3.94 2.42
N VAL A 132 12.28 3.88 1.83
CA VAL A 132 11.07 4.49 2.36
C VAL A 132 9.83 3.74 1.90
N LEU A 133 8.84 3.66 2.77
CA LEU A 133 7.50 3.19 2.43
C LEU A 133 6.51 4.36 2.50
N VAL A 134 5.50 4.35 1.65
CA VAL A 134 4.38 5.29 1.70
C VAL A 134 3.09 4.50 1.82
N GLY A 135 2.29 4.78 2.84
CA GLY A 135 0.98 4.16 3.02
C GLY A 135 -0.15 5.16 2.79
N VAL A 136 -1.20 4.73 2.10
CA VAL A 136 -2.41 5.53 1.87
C VAL A 136 -3.63 4.79 2.42
N SER A 137 -4.26 5.35 3.45
CA SER A 137 -5.50 4.81 4.03
C SER A 137 -5.32 3.33 4.41
N PHE A 138 -6.14 2.41 3.87
CA PHE A 138 -6.01 0.97 4.07
C PHE A 138 -4.60 0.42 3.81
N GLY A 139 -3.87 0.98 2.84
CA GLY A 139 -2.50 0.59 2.50
C GLY A 139 -1.49 0.82 3.64
N GLU A 140 -1.81 1.65 4.63
CA GLU A 140 -0.95 1.87 5.80
C GLU A 140 -0.74 0.59 6.62
N ILE A 141 -1.72 -0.32 6.63
CA ILE A 141 -1.60 -1.60 7.35
C ILE A 141 -0.51 -2.48 6.72
N ALA A 142 -0.53 -2.59 5.39
CA ALA A 142 0.50 -3.33 4.65
C ALA A 142 1.86 -2.62 4.73
N ALA A 143 1.90 -1.29 4.66
CA ALA A 143 3.14 -0.51 4.79
C ALA A 143 3.80 -0.70 6.17
N LEU A 144 3.03 -0.60 7.26
CA LEU A 144 3.53 -0.82 8.62
C LEU A 144 3.99 -2.26 8.82
N THR A 145 3.28 -3.24 8.26
CA THR A 145 3.71 -4.64 8.30
C THR A 145 5.01 -4.86 7.52
N ALA A 146 5.12 -4.27 6.32
CA ALA A 146 6.33 -4.33 5.51
C ALA A 146 7.54 -3.66 6.19
N ALA A 147 7.31 -2.60 6.98
CA ALA A 147 8.33 -2.00 7.84
C ALA A 147 8.64 -2.81 9.11
N GLY A 148 7.95 -3.92 9.35
CA GLY A 148 8.18 -4.80 10.50
C GLY A 148 7.37 -4.47 11.75
N ALA A 149 6.57 -3.41 11.76
CA ALA A 149 5.79 -3.01 12.94
C ALA A 149 4.79 -4.08 13.40
N PHE A 150 4.20 -4.82 12.46
CA PHE A 150 3.33 -5.97 12.71
C PHE A 150 3.90 -7.23 12.04
N THR A 151 3.53 -8.42 12.54
CA THR A 151 3.74 -9.67 11.79
C THR A 151 2.75 -9.75 10.63
N VAL A 152 2.95 -10.64 9.65
CA VAL A 152 1.97 -10.77 8.56
C VAL A 152 0.60 -11.18 9.09
N SER A 153 0.54 -12.15 10.01
CA SER A 153 -0.73 -12.50 10.67
C SER A 153 -1.28 -11.35 11.52
N GLY A 154 -0.44 -10.59 12.21
CA GLY A 154 -0.86 -9.41 12.99
C GLY A 154 -1.53 -8.36 12.10
N GLY A 155 -0.86 -7.94 11.01
CA GLY A 155 -1.44 -6.99 10.06
C GLY A 155 -2.66 -7.55 9.31
N ALA A 156 -2.74 -8.86 9.08
CA ALA A 156 -3.94 -9.49 8.50
C ALA A 156 -5.15 -9.37 9.45
N ARG A 157 -4.95 -9.58 10.75
CA ARG A 157 -6.00 -9.37 11.76
C ARG A 157 -6.43 -7.90 11.81
N VAL A 158 -5.47 -6.97 11.75
CA VAL A 158 -5.77 -5.53 11.65
C VAL A 158 -6.62 -5.21 10.40
N ALA A 159 -6.24 -5.74 9.24
CA ALA A 159 -6.97 -5.54 7.98
C ALA A 159 -8.40 -6.10 8.04
N HIS A 160 -8.57 -7.28 8.62
CA HIS A 160 -9.87 -7.90 8.83
C HIS A 160 -10.73 -7.09 9.82
N ASP A 161 -10.18 -6.71 10.97
CA ASP A 161 -10.91 -5.95 11.99
C ASP A 161 -11.33 -4.57 11.48
N LEU A 162 -10.49 -3.92 10.67
CA LEU A 162 -10.86 -2.69 9.99
C LEU A 162 -12.06 -2.90 9.05
N ALA A 163 -12.03 -3.97 8.25
CA ALA A 163 -13.15 -4.30 7.36
C ALA A 163 -14.46 -4.47 8.11
N ARG A 164 -14.43 -5.20 9.23
CA ARG A 164 -15.58 -5.40 10.11
C ARG A 164 -16.11 -4.06 10.62
N VAL A 165 -15.25 -3.23 11.23
CA VAL A 165 -15.65 -1.93 11.79
C VAL A 165 -16.25 -1.03 10.72
N LEU A 166 -15.62 -0.95 9.54
CA LEU A 166 -16.11 -0.12 8.44
C LEU A 166 -17.52 -0.55 7.98
N VAL A 167 -17.73 -1.85 7.76
CA VAL A 167 -19.01 -2.37 7.28
C VAL A 167 -20.10 -2.25 8.34
N THR A 168 -19.80 -2.49 9.62
CA THR A 168 -20.83 -2.50 10.67
C THR A 168 -21.15 -1.12 11.22
N SER A 169 -20.19 -0.19 11.19
CA SER A 169 -20.26 1.03 12.03
C SER A 169 -19.97 2.33 11.28
N CYS A 170 -19.64 2.29 9.98
CA CYS A 170 -19.29 3.47 9.19
C CYS A 170 -20.23 3.66 7.99
N PRO A 171 -21.53 3.95 8.20
CA PRO A 171 -22.47 4.15 7.11
C PRO A 171 -22.08 5.35 6.24
N GLY A 172 -22.44 5.30 4.97
CA GLY A 172 -22.16 6.34 4.00
C GLY A 172 -21.44 5.78 2.78
N GLY A 173 -20.71 6.63 2.08
CA GLY A 173 -19.96 6.22 0.91
C GLY A 173 -18.79 7.12 0.61
N LEU A 174 -18.20 6.87 -0.56
CA LEU A 174 -17.07 7.61 -1.10
C LEU A 174 -17.31 7.90 -2.58
N THR A 175 -17.06 9.13 -3.01
CA THR A 175 -17.23 9.56 -4.41
C THR A 175 -15.95 10.22 -4.89
N LEU A 176 -15.36 9.69 -5.94
CA LEU A 176 -14.25 10.33 -6.65
C LEU A 176 -14.77 11.53 -7.43
N LEU A 177 -14.15 12.70 -7.26
CA LEU A 177 -14.43 13.93 -7.99
C LEU A 177 -13.17 14.33 -8.76
N SER A 178 -13.30 14.49 -10.08
CA SER A 178 -12.22 14.96 -10.95
C SER A 178 -12.08 16.48 -10.91
N CYS A 179 -11.79 17.02 -9.72
CA CYS A 179 -11.52 18.43 -9.52
C CYS A 179 -10.53 18.70 -8.37
N PRO A 180 -9.94 19.90 -8.30
CA PRO A 180 -9.16 20.34 -7.14
C PRO A 180 -10.01 20.42 -5.86
N GLU A 181 -9.37 20.27 -4.70
CA GLU A 181 -10.03 20.33 -3.39
C GLU A 181 -10.87 21.60 -3.17
N ALA A 182 -10.36 22.77 -3.57
CA ALA A 182 -11.10 24.03 -3.43
C ALA A 182 -12.43 24.01 -4.22
N THR A 183 -12.42 23.40 -5.40
CA THR A 183 -13.61 23.20 -6.24
C THR A 183 -14.57 22.22 -5.57
N ALA A 184 -14.08 21.12 -5.00
CA ALA A 184 -14.92 20.18 -4.26
C ALA A 184 -15.64 20.84 -3.07
N HIS A 185 -14.96 21.68 -2.30
CA HIS A 185 -15.61 22.46 -1.25
C HIS A 185 -16.67 23.42 -1.79
N GLY A 186 -16.46 24.00 -2.99
CA GLY A 186 -17.48 24.76 -3.70
C GLY A 186 -18.72 23.93 -4.04
N LEU A 187 -18.51 22.71 -4.54
CA LEU A 187 -19.59 21.76 -4.84
C LEU A 187 -20.38 21.39 -3.59
N PHE A 188 -19.72 21.13 -2.45
CA PHE A 188 -20.40 20.76 -1.21
C PHE A 188 -21.33 21.90 -0.71
N ARG A 189 -20.89 23.15 -0.83
CA ARG A 189 -21.72 24.32 -0.51
C ARG A 189 -22.88 24.48 -1.48
N ALA A 190 -22.63 24.39 -2.78
CA ALA A 190 -23.67 24.52 -3.81
C ALA A 190 -24.72 23.38 -3.74
N ALA A 191 -24.32 22.19 -3.30
CA ALA A 191 -25.19 21.04 -3.07
C ALA A 191 -25.94 21.08 -1.73
N SER A 192 -25.70 22.10 -0.89
CA SER A 192 -26.17 22.16 0.50
C SER A 192 -25.89 20.85 1.25
N ALA A 193 -24.64 20.39 1.17
CA ALA A 193 -24.16 19.12 1.72
C ALA A 193 -23.06 19.35 2.77
N PRO A 194 -23.37 19.96 3.93
CA PRO A 194 -22.38 20.23 4.97
C PRO A 194 -21.75 18.97 5.58
N GLU A 195 -22.39 17.80 5.40
CA GLU A 195 -21.91 16.50 5.87
C GLU A 195 -20.96 15.83 4.87
N ALA A 196 -20.75 16.39 3.68
CA ALA A 196 -19.73 15.92 2.76
C ALA A 196 -18.38 16.56 3.09
N VAL A 197 -17.35 15.74 3.22
CA VAL A 197 -15.97 16.18 3.48
C VAL A 197 -15.02 15.65 2.41
N VAL A 198 -13.88 16.30 2.24
CA VAL A 198 -12.78 15.72 1.45
C VAL A 198 -12.08 14.69 2.32
N GLY A 199 -12.25 13.41 1.99
CA GLY A 199 -11.64 12.29 2.70
C GLY A 199 -10.26 11.94 2.16
N VAL A 200 -10.03 12.09 0.85
CA VAL A 200 -8.72 11.87 0.24
C VAL A 200 -8.44 12.95 -0.78
N VAL A 201 -7.22 13.51 -0.76
CA VAL A 201 -6.66 14.27 -1.87
C VAL A 201 -5.66 13.38 -2.58
N ASN A 202 -5.99 12.94 -3.79
CA ASN A 202 -5.14 12.05 -4.59
C ASN A 202 -4.03 12.86 -5.27
N ASP A 203 -4.40 13.97 -5.89
CA ASP A 203 -3.52 14.90 -6.62
C ASP A 203 -4.18 16.29 -6.75
N ASP A 204 -3.62 17.16 -7.61
CA ASP A 204 -4.10 18.53 -7.85
C ASP A 204 -5.44 18.60 -8.60
N ARG A 205 -5.92 17.47 -9.14
CA ARG A 205 -7.09 17.35 -10.02
C ARG A 205 -8.10 16.31 -9.56
N SER A 206 -7.84 15.63 -8.44
CA SER A 206 -8.62 14.48 -8.00
C SER A 206 -8.73 14.41 -6.49
N VAL A 207 -9.96 14.37 -6.00
CA VAL A 207 -10.28 14.16 -4.59
C VAL A 207 -11.34 13.09 -4.41
N VAL A 208 -11.43 12.51 -3.23
CA VAL A 208 -12.52 11.61 -2.83
C VAL A 208 -13.34 12.31 -1.75
N ALA A 209 -14.60 12.57 -2.05
CA ALA A 209 -15.58 13.04 -1.10
C ALA A 209 -16.08 11.86 -0.25
N ALA A 210 -16.22 12.07 1.05
CA ALA A 210 -16.76 11.11 2.00
C ALA A 210 -17.97 11.72 2.72
N GLY A 211 -18.97 10.90 3.03
CA GLY A 211 -20.12 11.34 3.81
C GLY A 211 -21.37 10.47 3.62
N PRO A 212 -22.52 10.91 4.16
CA PRO A 212 -23.79 10.24 3.98
C PRO A 212 -24.16 10.11 2.50
N LEU A 213 -24.77 8.98 2.10
CA LEU A 213 -25.13 8.73 0.70
C LEU A 213 -26.02 9.83 0.11
N ALA A 214 -26.97 10.35 0.89
CA ALA A 214 -27.84 11.44 0.45
C ALA A 214 -27.09 12.74 0.18
N ALA A 215 -26.04 13.04 0.97
CA ALA A 215 -25.19 14.22 0.74
C ALA A 215 -24.34 14.03 -0.53
N LEU A 216 -23.72 12.85 -0.69
CA LEU A 216 -22.93 12.51 -1.88
C LEU A 216 -23.77 12.54 -3.16
N THR A 217 -25.01 12.07 -3.14
CA THR A 217 -25.92 12.14 -4.31
C THR A 217 -26.23 13.59 -4.73
N ARG A 218 -26.38 14.52 -3.77
CA ARG A 218 -26.53 15.95 -4.11
C ARG A 218 -25.24 16.50 -4.71
N VAL A 219 -24.08 16.17 -4.13
CA VAL A 219 -22.77 16.59 -4.64
C VAL A 219 -22.53 16.07 -6.05
N GLU A 220 -22.85 14.81 -6.33
CA GLU A 220 -22.73 14.18 -7.66
C GLU A 220 -23.58 14.90 -8.71
N LYS A 221 -24.82 15.26 -8.35
CA LYS A 221 -25.70 16.04 -9.22
C LYS A 221 -25.11 17.41 -9.51
N THR A 222 -24.69 18.15 -8.48
CA THR A 222 -24.08 19.47 -8.64
C THR A 222 -22.76 19.41 -9.42
N ALA A 223 -21.97 18.34 -9.26
CA ALA A 223 -20.78 18.10 -10.05
C ALA A 223 -21.12 17.90 -11.53
N ALA A 224 -22.13 17.09 -11.83
CA ALA A 224 -22.61 16.87 -13.20
C ALA A 224 -23.10 18.17 -13.85
N ASP A 225 -23.88 18.99 -13.13
CA ASP A 225 -24.36 20.30 -13.60
C ASP A 225 -23.20 21.27 -13.89
N ALA A 226 -22.07 21.11 -13.20
CA ALA A 226 -20.84 21.89 -13.39
C ALA A 226 -19.85 21.27 -14.40
N GLY A 227 -20.21 20.15 -15.07
CA GLY A 227 -19.33 19.45 -15.99
C GLY A 227 -18.14 18.73 -15.34
N ILE A 228 -18.21 18.47 -14.03
CA ILE A 228 -17.18 17.75 -13.27
C ILE A 228 -17.58 16.28 -13.18
N THR A 229 -16.65 15.39 -13.57
CA THR A 229 -16.86 13.94 -13.43
C THR A 229 -16.92 13.55 -11.95
N ALA A 230 -17.98 12.83 -11.59
CA ALA A 230 -18.15 12.21 -10.28
C ALA A 230 -18.39 10.70 -10.44
N VAL A 231 -17.63 9.88 -9.71
CA VAL A 231 -17.74 8.42 -9.74
C VAL A 231 -17.92 7.88 -8.32
N ARG A 232 -19.08 7.31 -8.04
CA ARG A 232 -19.33 6.61 -6.77
C ARG A 232 -18.42 5.38 -6.68
N LEU A 233 -17.68 5.26 -5.58
CA LEU A 233 -16.87 4.08 -5.32
C LEU A 233 -17.76 2.96 -4.77
N HIS A 234 -17.54 1.73 -5.24
CA HIS A 234 -18.28 0.54 -4.79
C HIS A 234 -17.74 0.02 -3.44
N LEU A 235 -17.84 0.86 -2.40
CA LEU A 235 -17.46 0.54 -1.03
C LEU A 235 -18.70 0.73 -0.14
N PRO A 236 -19.13 -0.27 0.64
CA PRO A 236 -20.38 -0.23 1.41
C PRO A 236 -20.26 0.58 2.71
N PHE A 237 -19.33 1.53 2.77
CA PHE A 237 -19.00 2.32 3.96
C PHE A 237 -18.38 3.67 3.58
N ALA A 238 -18.36 4.59 4.54
CA ALA A 238 -17.52 5.79 4.48
C ALA A 238 -16.22 5.58 5.27
N SER A 239 -15.19 6.34 4.93
CA SER A 239 -13.96 6.48 5.71
C SER A 239 -13.45 7.92 5.60
N HIS A 240 -12.40 8.27 6.35
CA HIS A 240 -11.85 9.63 6.41
C HIS A 240 -12.88 10.72 6.75
N HIS A 241 -13.85 10.39 7.62
CA HIS A 241 -14.94 11.29 7.97
C HIS A 241 -14.95 11.57 9.49
N PRO A 242 -14.97 12.84 9.94
CA PRO A 242 -14.88 13.20 11.37
C PRO A 242 -15.92 12.53 12.28
N ALA A 243 -17.11 12.24 11.75
CA ALA A 243 -18.16 11.53 12.50
C ALA A 243 -17.83 10.08 12.89
N LEU A 244 -16.75 9.49 12.35
CA LEU A 244 -16.34 8.12 12.63
C LEU A 244 -15.46 7.98 13.88
N HIS A 245 -15.54 8.92 14.82
CA HIS A 245 -14.72 8.93 16.04
C HIS A 245 -14.92 7.68 16.91
N ALA A 246 -16.18 7.29 17.16
CA ALA A 246 -16.47 6.11 17.98
C ALA A 246 -16.00 4.80 17.31
N PRO A 247 -16.30 4.53 16.02
CA PRO A 247 -15.70 3.39 15.30
C PRO A 247 -14.16 3.40 15.29
N ALA A 248 -13.53 4.57 15.20
CA ALA A 248 -12.08 4.69 15.27
C ALA A 248 -11.51 4.28 16.64
N GLN A 249 -12.19 4.62 17.74
CA GLN A 249 -11.80 4.16 19.08
C GLN A 249 -11.94 2.65 19.24
N GLU A 250 -13.04 2.06 18.76
CA GLU A 250 -13.24 0.61 18.75
C GLU A 250 -12.12 -0.08 17.96
N PHE A 251 -11.82 0.41 16.77
CA PHE A 251 -10.76 -0.13 15.93
C PHE A 251 -9.39 -0.03 16.60
N ALA A 252 -9.03 1.13 17.18
CA ALA A 252 -7.77 1.27 17.90
C ALA A 252 -7.66 0.27 19.07
N ALA A 253 -8.73 0.08 19.84
CA ALA A 253 -8.77 -0.89 20.93
C ALA A 253 -8.57 -2.33 20.44
N ALA A 254 -9.18 -2.71 19.31
CA ALA A 254 -9.03 -4.03 18.70
C ALA A 254 -7.61 -4.29 18.15
N VAL A 255 -6.89 -3.24 17.72
CA VAL A 255 -5.54 -3.38 17.15
C VAL A 255 -4.45 -3.52 18.20
N ARG A 256 -4.58 -2.86 19.36
CA ARG A 256 -3.55 -2.86 20.43
C ARG A 256 -3.03 -4.25 20.84
N PRO A 257 -3.89 -5.29 21.01
CA PRO A 257 -3.43 -6.62 21.40
C PRO A 257 -2.48 -7.29 20.41
N TYR A 258 -2.44 -6.87 19.14
CA TYR A 258 -1.55 -7.45 18.14
C TYR A 258 -0.08 -7.02 18.33
N GLY A 259 0.17 -6.02 19.18
CA GLY A 259 1.49 -5.54 19.52
C GLY A 259 2.14 -4.73 18.39
N GLN A 260 2.92 -3.71 18.78
CA GLN A 260 3.75 -2.96 17.84
C GLN A 260 5.23 -3.26 18.07
N ARG A 261 5.98 -3.37 16.96
CA ARG A 261 7.43 -3.58 16.93
C ARG A 261 8.12 -2.38 16.30
N LYS A 262 9.44 -2.33 16.49
CA LYS A 262 10.30 -1.29 15.90
C LYS A 262 10.18 -1.27 14.37
N LEU A 263 10.11 -0.07 13.80
CA LEU A 263 10.15 0.14 12.35
C LEU A 263 11.57 -0.09 11.82
N ALA A 264 11.72 -1.00 10.86
CA ALA A 264 12.96 -1.25 10.13
C ALA A 264 13.14 -0.29 8.93
N VAL A 265 12.04 0.22 8.37
CA VAL A 265 12.02 1.17 7.25
C VAL A 265 11.06 2.31 7.60
N PRO A 266 11.42 3.58 7.34
CA PRO A 266 10.51 4.72 7.54
C PRO A 266 9.22 4.59 6.74
N VAL A 267 8.08 4.80 7.39
CA VAL A 267 6.74 4.76 6.76
C VAL A 267 6.13 6.15 6.78
N HIS A 268 5.99 6.80 5.62
CA HIS A 268 5.26 8.05 5.47
C HIS A 268 3.78 7.77 5.29
N SER A 269 2.96 8.35 6.16
CA SER A 269 1.51 8.23 6.11
C SER A 269 0.89 9.43 5.39
N ALA A 270 -0.03 9.14 4.47
CA ALA A 270 -0.87 10.17 3.85
C ALA A 270 -1.81 10.83 4.86
N VAL A 271 -2.19 10.16 5.94
CA VAL A 271 -3.10 10.70 6.96
C VAL A 271 -2.34 11.51 8.02
N ALA A 272 -1.22 10.99 8.52
CA ALA A 272 -0.39 11.69 9.49
C ALA A 272 0.39 12.85 8.87
N GLY A 273 0.62 12.83 7.55
CA GLY A 273 1.39 13.84 6.84
C GLY A 273 2.88 13.84 7.20
N ARG A 274 3.38 12.76 7.81
CA ARG A 274 4.77 12.57 8.21
C ARG A 274 5.14 11.09 8.27
N ALA A 275 6.42 10.82 8.46
CA ALA A 275 6.89 9.50 8.82
C ALA A 275 6.46 9.13 10.25
N TYR A 276 6.09 7.87 10.46
CA TYR A 276 5.94 7.30 11.80
C TYR A 276 7.29 7.09 12.49
N THR A 277 7.24 7.09 13.81
CA THR A 277 8.38 6.82 14.70
C THR A 277 8.00 5.70 15.67
N ASP A 278 8.99 5.07 16.30
CA ASP A 278 8.73 4.02 17.29
C ASP A 278 7.99 4.54 18.55
N ALA A 279 7.94 5.87 18.73
CA ALA A 279 7.19 6.51 19.81
C ALA A 279 5.70 6.71 19.48
N ASP A 280 5.29 6.51 18.23
CA ASP A 280 3.88 6.59 17.85
C ASP A 280 3.08 5.41 18.40
N ASP A 281 1.83 5.69 18.76
CA ASP A 281 0.83 4.66 19.00
C ASP A 281 0.21 4.24 17.67
N LEU A 282 0.76 3.19 17.05
CA LEU A 282 0.36 2.80 15.70
C LEU A 282 -1.10 2.33 15.60
N ALA A 283 -1.69 1.85 16.70
CA ALA A 283 -3.12 1.52 16.74
C ALA A 283 -3.97 2.79 16.62
N ALA A 284 -3.62 3.85 17.35
CA ALA A 284 -4.29 5.15 17.23
C ALA A 284 -4.03 5.80 15.86
N ARG A 285 -2.83 5.65 15.30
CA ARG A 285 -2.49 6.19 13.97
C ARG A 285 -3.23 5.48 12.83
N LEU A 286 -3.41 4.17 12.92
CA LEU A 286 -4.26 3.44 11.98
C LEU A 286 -5.73 3.84 12.12
N ALA A 287 -6.20 4.14 13.34
CA ALA A 287 -7.55 4.65 13.57
C ALA A 287 -7.79 6.06 13.02
N ASP A 288 -6.74 6.90 12.94
CA ASP A 288 -6.83 8.19 12.27
C ASP A 288 -7.28 8.06 10.79
N CYS A 289 -6.99 6.92 10.12
CA CYS A 289 -7.46 6.66 8.76
C CYS A 289 -9.00 6.61 8.63
N LEU A 290 -9.74 6.42 9.72
CA LEU A 290 -11.21 6.47 9.68
C LEU A 290 -11.74 7.89 9.75
N THR A 291 -11.01 8.83 10.38
CA THR A 291 -11.56 10.13 10.77
C THR A 291 -10.91 11.32 10.08
N ARG A 292 -9.66 11.17 9.63
CA ARG A 292 -8.84 12.26 9.11
C ARG A 292 -8.60 12.10 7.61
N PRO A 293 -8.47 13.21 6.87
CA PRO A 293 -8.23 13.14 5.44
C PRO A 293 -6.83 12.58 5.12
N ALA A 294 -6.73 11.80 4.05
CA ALA A 294 -5.45 11.39 3.48
C ALA A 294 -4.97 12.41 2.43
N ARG A 295 -3.72 12.87 2.55
CA ARG A 295 -3.06 13.85 1.67
C ARG A 295 -1.92 13.18 0.91
N VAL A 296 -2.25 12.55 -0.20
CA VAL A 296 -1.29 11.73 -0.98
C VAL A 296 -0.10 12.56 -1.50
N PRO A 297 -0.29 13.76 -2.08
CA PRO A 297 0.84 14.54 -2.61
C PRO A 297 1.88 14.93 -1.55
N ASP A 298 1.43 15.21 -0.32
CA ASP A 298 2.32 15.59 0.78
C ASP A 298 3.16 14.42 1.27
N ALA A 299 2.56 13.24 1.42
CA ALA A 299 3.29 12.03 1.79
C ALA A 299 4.31 11.64 0.71
N LEU A 300 3.95 11.74 -0.57
CA LEU A 300 4.86 11.49 -1.68
C LEU A 300 6.06 12.45 -1.70
N ARG A 301 5.82 13.76 -1.56
CA ARG A 301 6.89 14.77 -1.50
C ARG A 301 7.83 14.55 -0.32
N ARG A 302 7.28 14.24 0.86
CA ARG A 302 8.08 13.97 2.07
C ARG A 302 8.88 12.68 1.95
N ALA A 303 8.31 11.64 1.36
CA ALA A 303 9.02 10.38 1.12
C ALA A 303 10.15 10.55 0.11
N ALA A 304 9.92 11.30 -0.98
CA ALA A 304 10.94 11.56 -2.00
C ALA A 304 12.15 12.36 -1.45
N GLY A 305 11.91 13.25 -0.49
CA GLY A 305 12.94 14.03 0.21
C GLY A 305 13.48 13.39 1.49
N HIS A 306 13.22 12.09 1.73
CA HIS A 306 13.58 11.47 3.01
C HIS A 306 15.10 11.15 3.14
N GLY A 307 15.74 11.83 4.09
CA GLY A 307 17.18 11.72 4.39
C GLY A 307 18.06 12.30 3.28
N ASP A 308 19.35 11.96 3.31
CA ASP A 308 20.38 12.65 2.51
C ASP A 308 20.42 12.32 1.00
N GLY A 309 19.48 11.53 0.50
CA GLY A 309 19.46 11.06 -0.89
C GLY A 309 18.06 10.98 -1.48
N ARG A 310 17.93 11.39 -2.74
CA ARG A 310 16.67 11.31 -3.50
C ARG A 310 16.28 9.86 -3.76
N VAL A 311 14.99 9.56 -3.60
CA VAL A 311 14.39 8.31 -4.07
C VAL A 311 14.46 8.28 -5.59
N GLY A 312 15.18 7.30 -6.15
CA GLY A 312 15.42 7.19 -7.59
C GLY A 312 14.29 6.46 -8.34
N ALA A 313 13.55 5.60 -7.65
CA ALA A 313 12.40 4.90 -8.22
C ALA A 313 11.33 4.61 -7.17
N LEU A 314 10.06 4.67 -7.56
CA LEU A 314 8.91 4.30 -6.75
C LEU A 314 8.19 3.10 -7.36
N PHE A 315 7.79 2.15 -6.53
CA PHE A 315 7.08 0.94 -6.95
C PHE A 315 5.75 0.83 -6.19
N GLU A 316 4.63 0.79 -6.90
CA GLU A 316 3.33 0.53 -6.27
C GLU A 316 3.21 -0.95 -5.88
N ALA A 317 3.19 -1.21 -4.57
CA ALA A 317 2.92 -2.50 -3.98
C ALA A 317 1.41 -2.72 -3.83
N GLY A 318 0.70 -2.74 -4.96
CA GLY A 318 -0.73 -3.00 -5.04
C GLY A 318 -1.11 -3.56 -6.41
N THR A 319 -2.40 -3.83 -6.64
CA THR A 319 -2.89 -4.45 -7.88
C THR A 319 -3.23 -3.47 -8.99
N GLY A 320 -3.20 -2.16 -8.71
CA GLY A 320 -3.57 -1.11 -9.65
C GLY A 320 -2.36 -0.27 -10.08
N ALA A 321 -2.66 0.93 -10.56
CA ALA A 321 -1.67 1.95 -10.90
C ALA A 321 -2.10 3.36 -10.44
N ALA A 322 -3.07 3.44 -9.51
CA ALA A 322 -3.67 4.71 -9.11
C ALA A 322 -2.67 5.58 -8.33
N LEU A 323 -1.97 4.97 -7.36
CA LEU A 323 -0.99 5.69 -6.55
C LEU A 323 0.28 6.00 -7.35
N ALA A 324 0.67 5.11 -8.27
CA ALA A 324 1.73 5.33 -9.24
C ALA A 324 1.40 6.51 -10.17
N SER A 325 0.15 6.63 -10.63
CA SER A 325 -0.29 7.76 -11.45
C SER A 325 -0.22 9.07 -10.66
N GLY A 326 -0.71 9.09 -9.41
CA GLY A 326 -0.58 10.24 -8.52
C GLY A 326 0.87 10.61 -8.21
N ALA A 327 1.75 9.61 -8.07
CA ALA A 327 3.19 9.82 -7.89
C ALA A 327 3.86 10.45 -9.12
N ARG A 328 3.51 10.03 -10.34
CA ARG A 328 4.03 10.66 -11.58
C ARG A 328 3.59 12.11 -11.70
N ALA A 329 2.35 12.44 -11.31
CA ALA A 329 1.85 13.81 -11.31
C ALA A 329 2.53 14.67 -10.24
N THR A 330 2.75 14.11 -9.05
CA THR A 330 3.30 14.85 -7.89
C THR A 330 4.82 15.04 -7.96
N LEU A 331 5.55 14.07 -8.53
CA LEU A 331 7.01 13.99 -8.50
C LEU A 331 7.57 13.90 -9.92
N PRO A 332 7.49 14.97 -10.72
CA PRO A 332 8.00 14.96 -12.08
C PRO A 332 9.49 14.61 -12.10
N GLY A 333 9.88 13.71 -12.99
CA GLY A 333 11.26 13.22 -13.11
C GLY A 333 11.64 12.07 -12.19
N THR A 334 10.72 11.58 -11.33
CA THR A 334 10.92 10.32 -10.58
C THR A 334 10.44 9.14 -11.41
N THR A 335 11.25 8.08 -11.51
CA THR A 335 10.82 6.83 -12.14
C THR A 335 9.75 6.17 -11.27
N VAL A 336 8.59 5.85 -11.83
CA VAL A 336 7.49 5.22 -11.08
C VAL A 336 6.96 4.01 -11.85
N HIS A 337 6.86 2.88 -11.16
CA HIS A 337 6.33 1.63 -11.67
C HIS A 337 5.10 1.17 -10.90
N ALA A 338 4.16 0.56 -11.62
CA ALA A 338 3.07 -0.23 -11.07
C ALA A 338 3.23 -1.71 -11.52
N PRO A 339 4.06 -2.51 -10.83
CA PRO A 339 4.50 -3.83 -11.28
C PRO A 339 3.40 -4.79 -11.74
N LEU A 340 2.25 -4.84 -11.04
CA LEU A 340 1.14 -5.71 -11.44
C LEU A 340 0.32 -5.16 -12.62
N ALA A 341 0.30 -3.84 -12.81
CA ALA A 341 -0.40 -3.18 -13.91
C ALA A 341 0.44 -3.08 -15.19
N GLU A 342 1.76 -3.27 -15.09
CA GLU A 342 2.72 -3.20 -16.20
C GLU A 342 3.02 -4.62 -16.76
N PRO A 343 2.46 -5.04 -17.91
CA PRO A 343 2.57 -6.42 -18.40
C PRO A 343 4.01 -6.88 -18.68
N GLY A 344 4.92 -5.94 -18.92
CA GLY A 344 6.34 -6.19 -19.18
C GLY A 344 7.26 -5.99 -17.97
N PHE A 345 6.71 -5.84 -16.76
CA PHE A 345 7.54 -5.61 -15.58
C PHE A 345 8.48 -6.80 -15.32
N PRO A 346 9.80 -6.59 -15.27
CA PRO A 346 10.76 -7.68 -15.08
C PRO A 346 10.86 -8.02 -13.59
N TRP A 347 10.11 -9.02 -13.14
CA TRP A 347 10.06 -9.46 -11.74
C TRP A 347 11.39 -10.00 -11.22
#